data_AF-A0A9W7D3F8-F1
#
_entry.id   AF-A0A9W7D3F8-F1
#
_cell.length_a   1.000
_cell.length_b   1.000
_cell.length_c   1.000
_cell.angle_alpha   90.00
_cell.angle_beta   90.00
_cell.angle_gamma   90.00
#
_symmetry.space_group_name_H-M   'P 1'
#
loop_
_entity.id
_entity.type
_entity.pdbx_description
1 polymer ?
#
loop_
_entity_poly.entity_id
_entity_poly.type
_entity_poly.pdbx_seq_one_letter_code
_entity_poly.pdbx_strand_id
1 'polypeptide(L)'
;MASGKGKRFCIVGAGAVFVKNGKLHAEWVLDSLEYWPSHYTAQDADYHGNFNGNIFNSWFESLCGILQLKYGSCRIHMDGASYHKIQTNAPPPSSAVKAELVSWLRDKIGMGRAAITKREWVGAYKKVQLQKTAYINEAQAAAPAQVPAPTREE
;
A
#
# COMPACT_ATOMS: atom_id res chain seq x y z
N MET A 1 43.41 -3.42 1.95
CA MET A 1 42.89 -4.29 3.03
C MET A 1 41.67 -5.03 2.51
N ALA A 2 41.63 -6.36 2.58
CA ALA A 2 40.44 -7.11 2.22
C ALA A 2 39.35 -6.83 3.26
N SER A 3 38.22 -6.26 2.84
CA SER A 3 37.04 -6.07 3.70
C SER A 3 36.62 -7.42 4.27
N GLY A 4 36.63 -7.59 5.59
CA GLY A 4 36.32 -8.85 6.29
C GLY A 4 34.85 -9.29 6.22
N LYS A 5 34.06 -8.76 5.28
CA LYS A 5 32.65 -9.13 5.10
C LYS A 5 32.57 -10.26 4.09
N GLY A 6 32.21 -11.46 4.56
CA GLY A 6 31.95 -12.61 3.70
C GLY A 6 30.85 -12.35 2.66
N LYS A 7 30.77 -13.21 1.63
CA LYS A 7 29.74 -13.12 0.59
C LYS A 7 28.35 -13.25 1.23
N ARG A 8 27.45 -12.36 0.83
CA ARG A 8 26.05 -12.34 1.26
C ARG A 8 25.15 -12.80 0.12
N PHE A 9 24.07 -13.49 0.47
CA PHE A 9 23.10 -14.07 -0.45
C PHE A 9 21.69 -13.78 0.06
N CYS A 10 20.77 -13.50 -0.84
CA CYS A 10 19.35 -13.65 -0.61
C CYS A 10 18.96 -15.08 -0.99
N ILE A 11 18.18 -15.75 -0.16
CA ILE A 11 17.71 -17.12 -0.40
C ILE A 11 16.20 -17.11 -0.21
N VAL A 12 15.49 -17.74 -1.14
CA VAL A 12 14.04 -17.92 -1.06
C VAL A 12 13.71 -19.40 -1.26
N GLY A 13 12.68 -19.89 -0.60
CA GLY A 13 12.22 -21.26 -0.74
C GLY A 13 10.83 -21.43 -0.12
N ALA A 14 10.06 -22.38 -0.63
CA ALA A 14 8.73 -22.66 -0.13
C ALA A 14 8.66 -24.04 0.52
N GLY A 15 8.24 -24.09 1.78
CA GLY A 15 7.87 -25.33 2.46
C GLY A 15 6.36 -25.56 2.35
N ALA A 16 5.96 -26.78 2.01
CA ALA A 16 4.57 -27.21 2.04
C ALA A 16 4.31 -28.08 3.27
N VAL A 17 3.21 -27.84 3.97
CA VAL A 17 2.73 -28.65 5.09
C VAL A 17 1.31 -29.09 4.78
N PHE A 18 1.06 -30.40 4.77
CA PHE A 18 -0.24 -30.96 4.37
C PHE A 18 -0.53 -32.28 5.08
N VAL A 19 -1.80 -32.69 5.10
CA VAL A 19 -2.24 -33.97 5.67
C VAL A 19 -2.44 -34.98 4.56
N LYS A 20 -1.81 -36.15 4.69
CA LYS A 20 -1.97 -37.29 3.77
C LYS A 20 -2.12 -38.56 4.58
N ASN A 21 -3.20 -39.32 4.32
CA ASN A 21 -3.57 -40.54 5.05
C ASN A 21 -3.66 -40.32 6.58
N GLY A 22 -4.24 -39.20 7.01
CA GLY A 22 -4.42 -38.86 8.42
C GLY A 22 -3.14 -38.46 9.16
N LYS A 23 -2.00 -38.34 8.47
CA LYS A 23 -0.71 -37.91 9.04
C LYS A 23 -0.28 -36.58 8.47
N LEU A 24 0.39 -35.76 9.28
CA LEU A 24 1.01 -34.52 8.87
C LEU A 24 2.31 -34.81 8.12
N HIS A 25 2.50 -34.18 6.97
CA HIS A 25 3.72 -34.23 6.16
C HIS A 25 4.21 -32.80 5.92
N ALA A 26 5.53 -32.68 5.79
CA ALA A 26 6.18 -31.45 5.37
C ALA A 26 7.26 -31.77 4.34
N GLU A 27 7.34 -30.97 3.28
CA GLU A 27 8.39 -31.08 2.27
C GLU A 27 8.73 -29.71 1.68
N TRP A 28 9.92 -29.59 1.10
CA TRP A 28 10.21 -28.46 0.21
C TRP A 28 9.40 -28.62 -1.07
N VAL A 29 8.81 -27.52 -1.53
CA VAL A 29 8.21 -27.49 -2.86
C VAL A 29 9.34 -27.67 -3.88
N LEU A 30 9.12 -28.59 -4.81
CA LEU A 30 10.10 -28.89 -5.87
C LEU A 30 10.46 -27.61 -6.61
N ASP A 31 11.73 -27.43 -6.91
CA ASP A 31 12.29 -26.29 -7.65
C ASP A 31 11.96 -24.90 -7.06
N SER A 32 11.58 -24.82 -5.78
CA SER A 32 11.28 -23.54 -5.13
C SER A 32 12.49 -22.85 -4.50
N LEU A 33 13.59 -23.59 -4.27
CA LEU A 33 14.76 -23.07 -3.57
C LEU A 33 15.69 -22.33 -4.55
N GLU A 34 15.75 -21.01 -4.42
CA GLU A 34 16.60 -20.15 -5.25
C GLU A 34 17.46 -19.21 -4.39
N TYR A 35 18.55 -18.72 -4.97
CA TYR A 35 19.45 -17.78 -4.30
C TYR A 35 20.02 -16.73 -5.26
N TRP A 36 20.25 -15.53 -4.72
CA TRP A 36 20.86 -14.40 -5.44
C TRP A 36 22.02 -13.84 -4.64
N PRO A 37 23.21 -13.69 -5.23
CA PRO A 37 24.33 -13.03 -4.54
C PRO A 37 24.05 -11.53 -4.40
N SER A 38 24.23 -10.98 -3.21
CA SER A 38 23.81 -9.60 -2.90
C SER A 38 24.78 -8.51 -3.40
N HIS A 39 25.96 -8.89 -3.87
CA HIS A 39 27.07 -7.96 -4.18
C HIS A 39 27.10 -7.50 -5.65
N TYR A 40 26.11 -7.88 -6.46
CA TYR A 40 26.01 -7.45 -7.86
C TYR A 40 25.37 -6.07 -8.04
N THR A 41 24.98 -5.38 -6.96
CA THR A 41 24.53 -3.99 -7.01
C THR A 41 25.60 -3.03 -6.52
N ALA A 42 25.86 -1.97 -7.30
CA ALA A 42 26.92 -0.98 -7.08
C ALA A 42 26.70 -0.08 -5.84
N GLN A 43 25.60 -0.22 -5.11
CA GLN A 43 25.30 0.54 -3.89
C GLN A 43 25.26 -0.38 -2.67
N ASP A 44 26.30 -0.27 -1.83
CA ASP A 44 26.66 -1.06 -0.64
C ASP A 44 25.65 -1.03 0.53
N ALA A 45 24.46 -0.45 0.34
CA ALA A 45 23.49 -0.18 1.42
C ALA A 45 22.29 -1.14 1.44
N ASP A 46 21.86 -1.66 0.28
CA ASP A 46 20.73 -2.58 0.20
C ASP A 46 21.20 -3.98 -0.21
N TYR A 47 21.17 -4.91 0.75
CA TYR A 47 21.54 -6.31 0.48
C TYR A 47 20.50 -7.05 -0.37
N HIS A 48 19.31 -6.46 -0.57
CA HIS A 48 18.28 -6.94 -1.50
C HIS A 48 18.38 -6.30 -2.88
N GLY A 49 19.43 -5.52 -3.18
CA GLY A 49 19.53 -4.83 -4.46
C GLY A 49 19.39 -5.76 -5.68
N ASN A 50 19.84 -7.02 -5.54
CA ASN A 50 19.75 -8.06 -6.57
C ASN A 50 18.54 -9.02 -6.38
N PHE A 51 17.69 -8.78 -5.39
CA PHE A 51 16.45 -9.52 -5.13
C PHE A 51 15.33 -8.53 -4.79
N ASN A 52 14.71 -7.99 -5.83
CA ASN A 52 13.65 -6.98 -5.71
C ASN A 52 12.26 -7.58 -5.94
N GLY A 53 11.21 -6.75 -5.80
CA GLY A 53 9.83 -7.20 -5.92
C GLY A 53 9.48 -7.83 -7.27
N ASN A 54 10.11 -7.41 -8.37
CA ASN A 54 9.86 -8.02 -9.69
C ASN A 54 10.43 -9.44 -9.77
N ILE A 55 11.65 -9.64 -9.24
CA ILE A 55 12.28 -10.97 -9.17
C ILE A 55 11.43 -11.88 -8.27
N PHE A 56 11.03 -11.38 -7.10
CA PHE A 56 10.13 -12.10 -6.21
C PHE A 56 8.82 -12.47 -6.91
N ASN A 57 8.20 -11.55 -7.65
CA ASN A 57 6.92 -11.83 -8.34
C ASN A 57 7.07 -12.91 -9.41
N SER A 58 8.14 -12.89 -10.21
CA SER A 58 8.43 -13.93 -11.21
C SER A 58 8.63 -15.31 -10.57
N TRP A 59 9.39 -15.36 -9.47
CA TRP A 59 9.58 -16.59 -8.69
C TRP A 59 8.25 -17.06 -8.07
N PHE A 60 7.47 -16.15 -7.50
CA PHE A 60 6.22 -16.44 -6.82
C PHE A 60 5.13 -16.93 -7.78
N GLU A 61 5.05 -16.37 -9.00
CA GLU A 61 4.16 -16.86 -10.06
C GLU A 61 4.50 -18.30 -10.45
N SER A 62 5.78 -18.61 -10.62
CA SER A 62 6.26 -19.97 -10.94
C SER A 62 5.92 -20.94 -9.79
N LEU A 63 6.17 -20.51 -8.55
CA LEU A 63 5.80 -21.27 -7.35
C LEU A 63 4.29 -21.54 -7.30
N CYS A 64 3.45 -20.54 -7.56
CA CYS A 64 1.99 -20.70 -7.56
C CYS A 64 1.53 -21.75 -8.58
N GLY A 65 2.17 -21.82 -9.75
CA GLY A 65 1.91 -22.88 -10.74
C GLY A 65 2.18 -24.27 -10.17
N ILE A 66 3.33 -24.47 -9.53
CA ILE A 66 3.71 -25.73 -8.88
C ILE A 66 2.75 -26.06 -7.74
N LEU A 67 2.40 -25.07 -6.92
CA LEU A 67 1.50 -25.24 -5.78
C LEU A 67 0.12 -25.73 -6.24
N GLN A 68 -0.44 -25.09 -7.25
CA GLN A 68 -1.74 -25.45 -7.82
C GLN A 68 -1.74 -26.86 -8.41
N LEU A 69 -0.66 -27.24 -9.11
CA LEU A 69 -0.53 -28.56 -9.75
C LEU A 69 -0.33 -29.69 -8.73
N LYS A 70 0.51 -29.48 -7.70
CA LYS A 70 0.92 -30.56 -6.77
C LYS A 70 0.05 -30.65 -5.51
N TYR A 71 -0.38 -29.51 -4.97
CA TYR A 71 -1.07 -29.44 -3.67
C TYR A 71 -2.51 -28.90 -3.77
N GLY A 72 -2.88 -28.30 -4.91
CA GLY A 72 -4.18 -27.67 -5.10
C GLY A 72 -4.31 -26.36 -4.34
N SER A 73 -5.48 -26.10 -3.75
CA SER A 73 -5.73 -24.86 -2.99
C SER A 73 -4.84 -24.77 -1.75
N CYS A 74 -3.95 -23.77 -1.74
CA CYS A 74 -3.00 -23.56 -0.66
C CYS A 74 -3.33 -22.28 0.14
N ARG A 75 -3.06 -22.31 1.45
CA ARG A 75 -2.96 -21.09 2.26
C ARG A 75 -1.48 -20.73 2.38
N ILE A 76 -1.11 -19.58 1.83
CA ILE A 76 0.29 -19.12 1.77
C ILE A 76 0.55 -18.18 2.94
N HIS A 77 1.59 -18.46 3.71
CA HIS A 77 2.06 -17.64 4.82
C HIS A 77 3.46 -17.12 4.50
N MET A 78 3.65 -15.80 4.53
CA MET A 78 4.92 -15.11 4.26
C MET A 78 5.13 -14.02 5.31
N ASP A 79 6.38 -13.63 5.56
CA ASP A 79 6.70 -12.51 6.44
C ASP A 79 6.43 -11.15 5.74
N GLY A 80 6.60 -10.07 6.49
CA GLY A 80 6.31 -8.71 6.03
C GLY A 80 7.41 -8.05 5.20
N ALA A 81 8.24 -8.81 4.49
CA ALA A 81 9.37 -8.27 3.74
C ALA A 81 8.94 -7.25 2.66
N SER A 82 9.76 -6.22 2.44
CA SER A 82 9.43 -5.11 1.54
C SER A 82 9.28 -5.57 0.08
N TYR A 83 10.12 -6.51 -0.37
CA TYR A 83 10.08 -7.06 -1.72
C TYR A 83 8.86 -7.96 -1.98
N HIS A 84 8.10 -8.38 -0.96
CA HIS A 84 6.81 -9.07 -1.18
C HIS A 84 5.72 -8.17 -1.77
N LYS A 85 5.99 -6.86 -1.88
CA LYS A 85 5.03 -5.86 -2.32
C LYS A 85 5.63 -5.08 -3.48
N ILE A 86 4.91 -5.05 -4.60
CA ILE A 86 5.19 -4.11 -5.69
C ILE A 86 4.21 -2.95 -5.57
N GLN A 87 4.70 -1.76 -5.23
CA GLN A 87 3.88 -0.56 -5.20
C GLN A 87 3.71 0.00 -6.62
N THR A 88 2.64 -0.43 -7.31
CA THR A 88 2.35 0.00 -8.68
C THR A 88 1.91 1.46 -8.82
N ASN A 89 1.46 2.06 -7.71
CA ASN A 89 1.05 3.46 -7.62
C ASN A 89 1.95 4.25 -6.66
N ALA A 90 3.25 4.02 -6.71
CA ALA A 90 4.19 4.77 -5.88
C ALA A 90 4.13 6.27 -6.22
N PRO A 91 4.25 7.16 -5.22
CA PRO A 91 4.54 8.56 -5.50
C PRO A 91 5.89 8.66 -6.24
N PRO A 92 6.08 9.68 -7.09
CA PRO A 92 7.37 9.94 -7.70
C PRO A 92 8.45 10.07 -6.61
N PRO A 93 9.70 9.64 -6.88
CA PRO A 93 10.79 9.74 -5.91
C PRO A 93 11.07 11.20 -5.54
N SER A 94 11.79 11.44 -4.44
CA SER A 94 12.15 12.80 -4.01
C SER A 94 13.03 13.56 -5.02
N SER A 95 13.65 12.85 -5.96
CA SER A 95 14.42 13.39 -7.08
C SER A 95 13.59 13.76 -8.32
N ALA A 96 12.30 13.46 -8.33
CA ALA A 96 11.42 13.71 -9.48
C ALA A 96 11.28 15.21 -9.76
N VAL A 97 11.16 15.57 -11.04
CA VAL A 97 10.98 16.97 -11.42
C VAL A 97 9.54 17.43 -11.14
N LYS A 98 9.35 18.74 -10.96
CA LYS A 98 8.02 19.33 -10.70
C LYS A 98 6.97 18.89 -11.72
N ALA A 99 7.32 18.76 -12.99
CA ALA A 99 6.41 18.34 -14.06
C ALA A 99 5.87 16.92 -13.83
N GLU A 100 6.73 15.98 -13.44
CA GLU A 100 6.37 14.60 -13.12
C GLU A 100 5.44 14.55 -11.90
N LEU A 101 5.78 15.32 -10.86
CA LEU A 101 4.97 15.41 -9.65
C LEU A 101 3.57 15.97 -9.94
N VAL A 102 3.47 17.03 -10.73
CA VAL A 102 2.19 17.63 -11.15
C VAL A 102 1.37 16.67 -12.00
N SER A 103 2.02 15.94 -12.91
CA SER A 103 1.36 14.93 -13.76
C SER A 103 0.76 13.80 -12.91
N TRP A 104 1.56 13.24 -11.99
CA TRP A 104 1.12 12.18 -11.08
C TRP A 104 -0.04 12.63 -10.20
N LEU A 105 0.02 13.84 -9.62
CA LEU A 105 -1.07 14.39 -8.82
C LEU A 105 -2.35 14.57 -9.64
N ARG A 106 -2.24 15.05 -10.89
CA ARG A 106 -3.41 15.24 -11.77
C ARG A 106 -4.08 13.92 -12.10
N ASP A 107 -3.31 12.87 -12.38
CA ASP A 107 -3.81 11.51 -12.59
C ASP A 107 -4.58 11.01 -11.36
N LYS A 108 -3.99 11.10 -10.16
CA LYS A 108 -4.64 10.64 -8.92
C LYS A 108 -5.91 11.42 -8.59
N ILE A 109 -5.93 12.73 -8.81
CA ILE A 109 -7.14 13.55 -8.67
C ILE A 109 -8.19 13.13 -9.71
N GLY A 110 -7.79 12.87 -10.95
CA GLY A 110 -8.67 12.40 -12.02
C GLY A 110 -9.33 11.06 -11.68
N MET A 111 -8.54 10.07 -11.27
CA MET A 111 -9.04 8.76 -10.81
C MET A 111 -10.03 8.92 -9.66
N GLY A 112 -9.69 9.73 -8.65
CA GLY A 112 -10.58 9.99 -7.51
C GLY A 112 -11.91 10.64 -7.91
N ARG A 113 -11.89 11.58 -8.87
CA ARG A 113 -13.12 12.21 -9.40
C ARG A 113 -13.98 11.22 -10.17
N ALA A 114 -13.39 10.31 -10.94
CA ALA A 114 -14.12 9.29 -11.69
C ALA A 114 -14.74 8.21 -10.78
N ALA A 115 -14.10 7.92 -9.65
CA ALA A 115 -14.57 6.92 -8.69
C ALA A 115 -15.77 7.37 -7.86
N ILE A 116 -15.99 8.68 -7.70
CA ILE A 116 -17.13 9.21 -6.93
C ILE A 116 -18.36 9.32 -7.82
N THR A 117 -19.42 8.59 -7.47
CA THR A 117 -20.69 8.66 -8.19
C THR A 117 -21.39 10.01 -7.93
N LYS A 118 -22.22 10.46 -8.88
CA LYS A 118 -23.07 11.66 -8.70
C LYS A 118 -23.89 11.59 -7.41
N ARG A 119 -24.37 10.40 -7.02
CA ARG A 119 -25.16 10.19 -5.81
C ARG A 119 -24.34 10.44 -4.55
N GLU A 120 -23.13 9.87 -4.48
CA GLU A 120 -22.21 10.09 -3.36
C GLU A 120 -21.80 11.56 -3.26
N TRP A 121 -21.53 12.21 -4.41
CA TRP A 121 -21.18 13.62 -4.47
C TRP A 121 -22.31 14.52 -3.95
N VAL A 122 -23.55 14.28 -4.40
CA VAL A 122 -24.73 15.01 -3.93
C VAL A 122 -24.99 14.75 -2.44
N GLY A 123 -24.78 13.51 -1.97
CA GLY A 123 -24.90 13.16 -0.56
C GLY A 123 -23.89 13.91 0.32
N ALA A 124 -22.62 13.91 -0.07
CA ALA A 124 -21.56 14.65 0.61
C ALA A 124 -21.83 16.16 0.62
N TYR A 125 -22.25 16.73 -0.52
CA TYR A 125 -22.62 18.14 -0.62
C TYR A 125 -23.75 18.51 0.35
N LYS A 126 -24.83 17.73 0.39
CA LYS A 126 -25.96 17.96 1.30
C LYS A 126 -25.53 17.90 2.77
N LYS A 127 -24.64 16.96 3.12
CA LYS A 127 -24.11 16.84 4.49
C LYS A 127 -23.31 18.08 4.91
N VAL A 128 -22.45 18.59 4.03
CA VAL A 128 -21.68 19.82 4.28
C VAL A 128 -22.61 21.04 4.41
N GLN A 129 -23.65 21.15 3.57
CA GLN A 129 -24.62 22.25 3.70
C GLN A 129 -25.37 22.19 5.02
N LEU A 130 -25.84 21.00 5.44
CA LEU A 130 -26.51 20.82 6.74
C LEU A 130 -25.61 21.24 7.90
N GLN A 131 -24.34 20.82 7.90
CA GLN A 131 -23.37 21.21 8.92
C GLN A 131 -23.12 22.73 8.93
N LYS A 132 -23.00 23.34 7.76
CA LYS A 132 -22.84 24.80 7.63
C LYS A 132 -24.05 25.54 8.21
N THR A 133 -25.27 25.09 7.91
CA THR A 133 -26.50 25.69 8.44
C THR A 133 -26.58 25.53 9.96
N ALA A 134 -26.26 24.36 10.50
CA ALA A 134 -26.22 24.14 11.94
C ALA A 134 -25.25 25.10 12.63
N TYR A 135 -24.03 25.23 12.09
CA TYR A 135 -23.02 26.16 12.61
C TYR A 135 -23.49 27.63 12.59
N ILE A 136 -24.13 28.08 11.50
CA ILE A 136 -24.67 29.45 11.42
C ILE A 136 -25.78 29.67 12.45
N ASN A 137 -26.70 28.71 12.59
CA ASN A 137 -27.81 28.82 13.52
C ASN A 137 -27.34 28.83 14.98
N GLU A 138 -26.36 27.99 15.32
CA GLU A 138 -25.71 27.99 16.64
C GLU A 138 -25.02 29.33 16.91
N ALA A 139 -24.28 29.88 15.94
CA ALA A 139 -23.62 31.17 16.08
C ALA A 139 -24.62 32.34 16.26
N GLN A 140 -25.77 32.27 15.60
CA GLN A 140 -26.84 33.26 15.74
C GLN A 140 -27.60 33.14 17.07
N ALA A 141 -27.84 31.91 17.53
CA ALA A 141 -28.47 31.66 18.83
C ALA A 141 -27.58 32.07 20.02
N ALA A 142 -26.26 31.99 19.84
CA ALA A 142 -25.28 32.45 20.83
C ALA A 142 -25.03 33.98 20.77
N ALA A 143 -25.59 34.70 19.80
CA ALA A 143 -25.45 36.14 19.70
C ALA A 143 -26.33 36.84 20.76
N PRO A 144 -25.80 37.81 21.53
CA PRO A 144 -26.59 38.53 22.52
C PRO A 144 -27.74 39.30 21.86
N ALA A 145 -28.92 39.29 22.49
CA ALA A 145 -30.10 40.01 22.01
C ALA A 145 -29.77 41.50 21.82
N GLN A 146 -30.19 42.08 20.68
CA GLN A 146 -30.04 43.52 20.45
C GLN A 146 -30.73 44.29 21.59
N VAL A 147 -29.97 45.13 22.27
CA VAL A 147 -30.46 46.00 23.34
C VAL A 147 -31.52 46.93 22.73
N PRO A 148 -32.74 47.03 23.29
CA PRO A 148 -33.75 47.94 22.76
C PRO A 148 -33.20 49.37 22.79
N ALA A 149 -33.44 50.13 21.72
CA ALA A 149 -33.07 51.54 21.67
C ALA A 149 -33.76 52.29 22.83
N PRO A 150 -33.04 53.08 23.62
CA PRO A 150 -33.62 53.73 24.79
C PRO A 150 -34.73 54.69 24.35
N THR A 151 -35.95 54.44 24.85
CA THR A 151 -37.07 55.38 24.77
C THR A 151 -36.69 56.62 25.57
N ARG A 152 -36.64 57.77 24.88
CA ARG A 152 -36.38 59.07 25.47
C ARG A 152 -37.67 59.53 26.16
N GLU A 153 -37.74 59.37 27.48
CA GLU A 153 -38.80 60.00 28.27
C GLU A 153 -38.44 61.48 28.50
N GLU A 154 -39.45 62.34 28.33
CA GLU A 154 -39.41 63.82 28.29
C GLU A 154 -39.18 64.47 29.67
#